data_AF-A0A1C5WMV8-F1
#
_entry.id   AF-A0A1C5WMV8-F1
#
_cell.length_a   1.000
_cell.length_b   1.000
_cell.length_c   1.000
_cell.angle_alpha   90.00
_cell.angle_beta   90.00
_cell.angle_gamma   90.00
#
_symmetry.space_group_name_H-M   'P 1'
#
loop_
_entity.id
_entity.type
_entity.pdbx_description
1 polymer ?
#
loop_
_entity_poly.entity_id
_entity_poly.type
_entity_poly.pdbx_seq_one_letter_code
_entity_poly.pdbx_strand_id
1 'polypeptide(L)'
;MTTAYCIISKGLTQYASNIDITVDIYDTVIEITLTLVETKPDVILVNWHSINKINDLYMLYLTQYPGLEKSSILDLVSADVIEKEYYTKDERFTIAPSILMKQYLSIIEREVNNIIQLSKLPNTENKHYNWYDMKNFVKKRGIELEYVPFRLYKALDALYKFRNESMHGETDITNEDYEILLSYKNQNLFMGLSVKLLELKGIVIHPTVDEIGEYTGLAPKSALSNKDIKK
;
A
#
# COMPACT_ATOMS: atom_id res chain seq x y z
N MET A 1 5.65 -8.32 20.36
CA MET A 1 5.06 -9.62 20.81
C MET A 1 5.88 -10.29 21.92
N THR A 2 7.18 -10.58 21.73
CA THR A 2 8.04 -11.21 22.77
C THR A 2 8.07 -10.43 24.09
N THR A 3 8.09 -9.09 24.04
CA THR A 3 8.05 -8.23 25.23
C THR A 3 6.77 -8.42 26.05
N ALA A 4 5.60 -8.47 25.40
CA ALA A 4 4.32 -8.70 26.08
C ALA A 4 4.28 -10.09 26.73
N TYR A 5 4.80 -11.11 26.04
CA TYR A 5 4.94 -12.46 26.62
C TYR A 5 5.84 -12.46 27.86
N CYS A 6 6.97 -11.75 27.84
CA CYS A 6 7.86 -11.64 29.00
C CYS A 6 7.19 -10.93 30.19
N ILE A 7 6.37 -9.91 29.96
CA ILE A 7 5.62 -9.21 31.01
C ILE A 7 4.61 -10.16 31.67
N ILE A 8 3.85 -10.90 30.87
CA ILE A 8 2.84 -11.84 31.37
C ILE A 8 3.50 -13.02 32.10
N SER A 9 4.56 -13.59 31.53
CA SER A 9 5.24 -14.79 32.06
C SER A 9 6.08 -14.55 33.30
N LYS A 10 6.60 -13.34 33.51
CA LYS A 10 7.30 -12.99 34.76
C LYS A 10 6.37 -12.84 35.97
N GLY A 11 5.06 -12.77 35.74
CA GLY A 11 4.05 -12.57 36.77
C GLY A 11 3.98 -11.11 37.19
N LEU A 12 2.78 -10.55 37.12
CA LEU A 12 2.45 -9.24 37.68
C LEU A 12 1.75 -9.44 39.03
N THR A 13 1.89 -8.47 39.95
CA THR A 13 1.23 -8.48 41.26
C THR A 13 -0.29 -8.31 41.16
N GLN A 14 -0.79 -7.78 40.03
CA GLN A 14 -2.20 -7.65 39.68
C GLN A 14 -2.39 -8.14 38.23
N TYR A 15 -3.63 -8.49 37.87
CA TYR A 15 -3.93 -8.92 36.51
C TYR A 15 -3.88 -7.72 35.55
N ALA A 16 -3.41 -7.92 34.33
CA ALA A 16 -3.44 -6.90 33.29
C ALA A 16 -4.54 -7.23 32.28
N SER A 17 -5.37 -6.24 31.94
CA SER A 17 -6.38 -6.35 30.88
C SER A 17 -5.88 -5.83 29.54
N ASN A 18 -4.95 -4.87 29.57
CA ASN A 18 -4.36 -4.27 28.38
C ASN A 18 -2.87 -3.96 28.58
N ILE A 19 -2.08 -4.16 27.53
CA ILE A 19 -0.66 -3.82 27.43
C ILE A 19 -0.49 -2.93 26.20
N ASP A 20 -0.27 -1.64 26.41
CA ASP A 20 0.08 -0.69 25.37
C ASP A 20 1.61 -0.58 25.28
N ILE A 21 2.18 -0.83 24.11
CA ILE A 21 3.61 -0.73 23.86
C ILE A 21 3.83 0.39 22.83
N THR A 22 4.52 1.44 23.24
CA THR A 22 4.95 2.53 22.35
C THR A 22 6.41 2.32 21.96
N VAL A 23 6.71 2.35 20.66
CA VAL A 23 8.07 2.19 20.14
C VAL A 23 8.54 3.41 19.36
N ASP A 24 9.86 3.59 19.30
CA ASP A 24 10.54 4.66 18.58
C ASP A 24 10.65 4.37 17.07
N ILE A 25 11.34 5.26 16.36
CA ILE A 25 11.55 5.16 14.92
C ILE A 25 12.40 3.97 14.46
N TYR A 26 13.04 3.27 15.40
CA TYR A 26 13.86 2.08 15.19
C TYR A 26 13.25 0.82 15.83
N ASP A 27 11.94 0.85 16.11
CA ASP A 27 11.22 -0.21 16.83
C ASP A 27 11.74 -0.49 18.25
N THR A 28 12.43 0.48 18.85
CA THR A 28 12.89 0.41 20.25
C THR A 28 11.74 0.81 21.17
N VAL A 29 11.44 0.00 22.18
CA VAL A 29 10.38 0.32 23.14
C VAL A 29 10.72 1.60 23.91
N ILE A 30 9.86 2.61 23.79
CA ILE A 30 9.92 3.87 24.54
C ILE A 30 9.15 3.73 25.84
N GLU A 31 7.92 3.24 25.73
CA GLU A 31 6.98 3.20 26.84
C GLU A 31 6.15 1.92 26.80
N ILE A 32 5.85 1.38 27.98
CA ILE A 32 4.87 0.33 28.15
C ILE A 32 3.89 0.77 29.22
N THR A 33 2.61 0.85 28.87
CA THR A 33 1.53 1.17 29.80
C THR A 33 0.70 -0.08 30.04
N LEU A 34 0.42 -0.38 31.31
CA LEU A 34 -0.39 -1.52 31.71
C LEU A 34 -1.70 -1.02 32.30
N THR A 35 -2.83 -1.53 31.79
CA THR A 35 -4.13 -1.34 32.43
C THR A 35 -4.38 -2.52 33.37
N LEU A 36 -4.22 -2.27 34.66
CA LEU A 36 -4.38 -3.28 35.71
C LEU A 36 -5.84 -3.44 36.12
N VAL A 37 -6.21 -4.67 36.47
CA VAL A 37 -7.55 -5.07 36.90
C VAL A 37 -7.46 -6.03 38.09
N GLU A 38 -8.50 -6.02 38.92
CA GLU A 38 -8.55 -6.85 40.14
C GLU A 38 -8.90 -8.30 39.83
N THR A 39 -9.68 -8.55 38.77
CA THR A 39 -10.11 -9.87 38.35
C THR A 39 -9.33 -10.34 37.13
N LYS A 40 -9.10 -11.65 37.04
CA LYS A 40 -8.39 -12.24 35.90
C LYS A 40 -9.23 -12.08 34.63
N PRO A 41 -8.73 -11.38 33.59
CA PRO A 41 -9.43 -11.29 32.33
C PRO A 41 -9.23 -12.56 31.49
N ASP A 42 -10.23 -12.90 30.68
CA ASP A 42 -10.16 -14.03 29.74
C ASP A 42 -9.23 -13.73 28.55
N VAL A 43 -9.13 -12.45 28.17
CA VAL A 43 -8.32 -11.97 27.06
C VAL A 43 -7.51 -10.76 27.54
N ILE A 44 -6.24 -10.70 27.14
CA ILE A 44 -5.38 -9.53 27.34
C ILE A 44 -5.22 -8.87 25.98
N LEU A 45 -5.62 -7.60 25.89
CA LEU A 45 -5.38 -6.80 24.69
C LEU A 45 -3.93 -6.34 24.67
N VAL A 46 -3.29 -6.40 23.50
CA VAL A 46 -1.93 -5.91 23.31
C VAL A 46 -1.96 -4.94 22.14
N ASN A 47 -1.82 -3.65 22.44
CA ASN A 47 -1.74 -2.62 21.43
C ASN A 47 -0.28 -2.24 21.21
N TRP A 48 0.08 -2.06 19.95
CA TRP A 48 1.42 -1.62 19.56
C TRP A 48 1.27 -0.30 18.81
N HIS A 49 1.99 0.72 19.28
CA HIS A 49 1.94 2.08 18.78
C HIS A 49 3.36 2.48 18.32
N SER A 50 3.58 2.76 17.04
CA SER A 50 4.84 3.39 16.63
C SER A 50 4.72 4.89 16.71
N ILE A 51 5.75 5.59 17.21
CA ILE A 51 5.84 7.03 16.97
C ILE A 51 6.23 7.33 15.51
N ASN A 52 6.71 6.33 14.77
CA ASN A 52 7.03 6.44 13.36
C ASN A 52 5.78 6.18 12.52
N LYS A 53 5.10 7.27 12.16
CA LYS A 53 3.94 7.24 11.26
C LYS A 53 4.21 6.51 9.96
N ILE A 54 5.46 6.50 9.46
CA ILE A 54 5.82 5.72 8.26
C ILE A 54 5.74 4.22 8.56
N ASN A 55 6.24 3.74 9.69
CA ASN A 55 6.14 2.31 10.03
C ASN A 55 4.68 1.89 10.30
N ASP A 56 3.91 2.71 10.99
CA ASP A 56 2.48 2.45 11.22
C ASP A 56 1.68 2.42 9.92
N LEU A 57 1.85 3.42 9.07
CA LEU A 57 1.18 3.48 7.77
C LEU A 57 1.70 2.41 6.80
N TYR A 58 2.97 2.01 6.92
CA TYR A 58 3.54 0.93 6.11
C TYR A 58 2.82 -0.39 6.34
N MET A 59 2.52 -0.75 7.60
CA MET A 59 1.73 -1.95 7.88
C MET A 59 0.31 -1.87 7.31
N LEU A 60 -0.32 -0.69 7.36
CA LEU A 60 -1.63 -0.46 6.72
C LEU A 60 -1.53 -0.52 5.19
N TYR A 61 -0.45 -0.03 4.60
CA TYR A 61 -0.30 -0.01 3.14
C TYR A 61 0.09 -1.38 2.59
N LEU A 62 0.74 -2.23 3.38
CA LEU A 62 0.92 -3.64 3.05
C LEU A 62 -0.41 -4.38 2.88
N THR A 63 -1.42 -4.03 3.67
CA THR A 63 -2.76 -4.63 3.55
C THR A 63 -3.63 -3.94 2.51
N GLN A 64 -3.46 -2.62 2.32
CA GLN A 64 -4.21 -1.83 1.34
C GLN A 64 -3.71 -2.03 -0.09
N TYR A 65 -2.39 -2.17 -0.29
CA TYR A 65 -1.77 -2.31 -1.61
C TYR A 65 -0.92 -3.60 -1.74
N PRO A 66 -1.46 -4.79 -1.42
CA PRO A 66 -0.68 -6.02 -1.27
C PRO A 66 0.00 -6.54 -2.55
N GLY A 67 -0.38 -6.07 -3.73
CA GLY A 67 0.28 -6.41 -4.99
C GLY A 67 1.54 -5.61 -5.31
N LEU A 68 1.69 -4.42 -4.73
CA LEU A 68 2.84 -3.55 -4.97
C LEU A 68 4.11 -4.13 -4.36
N GLU A 69 5.27 -3.78 -4.92
CA GLU A 69 6.53 -4.11 -4.28
C GLU A 69 6.68 -3.43 -2.92
N LYS A 70 7.30 -4.11 -1.95
CA LYS A 70 7.50 -3.56 -0.59
C LYS A 70 8.26 -2.22 -0.60
N SER A 71 9.23 -2.08 -1.50
CA SER A 71 9.97 -0.82 -1.70
C SER A 71 9.05 0.31 -2.19
N SER A 72 8.13 0.00 -3.11
CA SER A 72 7.14 0.96 -3.59
C SER A 72 6.12 1.33 -2.54
N ILE A 73 5.74 0.39 -1.67
CA ILE A 73 4.89 0.67 -0.52
C ILE A 73 5.59 1.62 0.46
N LEU A 74 6.87 1.38 0.76
CA LEU A 74 7.65 2.28 1.62
C LEU A 74 7.79 3.67 1.01
N ASP A 75 8.12 3.75 -0.28
CA ASP A 75 8.22 5.02 -1.02
C ASP A 75 6.88 5.76 -1.03
N LEU A 76 5.76 5.04 -1.18
CA LEU A 76 4.41 5.59 -1.21
C LEU A 76 4.01 6.17 0.15
N VAL A 77 4.24 5.42 1.24
CA VAL A 77 3.97 5.89 2.60
C VAL A 77 4.80 7.12 2.92
N SER A 78 6.08 7.13 2.53
CA SER A 78 6.95 8.29 2.70
C SER A 78 6.38 9.51 1.99
N ALA A 79 5.98 9.38 0.72
CA ALA A 79 5.38 10.47 -0.04
C ALA A 79 4.05 10.98 0.58
N ASP A 80 3.18 10.07 1.01
CA ASP A 80 1.90 10.41 1.65
C ASP A 80 2.07 11.11 3.00
N VAL A 81 3.04 10.70 3.82
CA VAL A 81 3.36 11.37 5.09
C VAL A 81 3.89 12.77 4.81
N ILE A 82 4.83 12.91 3.87
CA ILE A 82 5.43 14.20 3.50
C ILE A 82 4.34 15.17 3.00
N GLU A 83 3.47 14.69 2.12
CA GLU A 83 2.35 15.47 1.59
C GLU A 83 1.38 15.93 2.69
N LYS A 84 1.03 15.03 3.62
CA LYS A 84 0.09 15.33 4.70
C LYS A 84 0.68 16.27 5.76
N GLU A 85 1.97 16.19 6.04
CA GLU A 85 2.59 16.95 7.14
C GLU A 85 3.15 18.29 6.71
N TYR A 86 3.71 18.38 5.50
CA TYR A 86 4.43 19.57 5.06
C TYR A 86 3.71 20.30 3.93
N TYR A 87 3.13 19.58 2.97
CA TYR A 87 2.48 20.23 1.84
C TYR A 87 1.08 20.78 2.18
N THR A 88 0.28 20.04 2.95
CA THR A 88 -1.13 20.39 3.20
C THR A 88 -1.43 21.08 4.53
N LYS A 89 -0.46 21.13 5.47
CA LYS A 89 -0.73 21.54 6.87
C LYS A 89 -0.01 22.79 7.36
N ASP A 90 1.18 23.13 6.89
CA ASP A 90 1.98 24.21 7.49
C ASP A 90 2.59 25.11 6.42
N GLU A 91 2.11 26.36 6.34
CA GLU A 91 2.61 27.39 5.42
C GLU A 91 4.11 27.71 5.61
N ARG A 92 4.68 27.36 6.77
CA ARG A 92 6.10 27.58 7.08
C ARG A 92 7.04 26.49 6.57
N PHE A 93 6.51 25.32 6.24
CA PHE A 93 7.26 24.17 5.73
C PHE A 93 6.66 23.68 4.42
N THR A 94 6.59 24.56 3.42
CA THR A 94 6.16 24.17 2.07
C THR A 94 7.25 23.39 1.36
N ILE A 95 6.97 22.14 1.03
CA ILE A 95 7.83 21.31 0.19
C ILE A 95 7.51 21.61 -1.27
N ALA A 96 8.56 21.73 -2.09
CA ALA A 96 8.39 21.94 -3.53
C ALA A 96 7.58 20.78 -4.14
N PRO A 97 6.50 21.05 -4.91
CA PRO A 97 5.68 20.02 -5.54
C PRO A 97 6.48 19.05 -6.41
N SER A 98 7.59 19.52 -6.97
CA SER A 98 8.53 18.72 -7.75
C SER A 98 9.09 17.51 -7.00
N ILE A 99 9.29 17.61 -5.67
CA ILE A 99 9.80 16.51 -4.84
C ILE A 99 8.75 15.40 -4.76
N LEU A 100 7.51 15.75 -4.40
CA LEU A 100 6.40 14.79 -4.30
C LEU A 100 6.07 14.19 -5.68
N MET A 101 5.98 15.03 -6.71
CA MET A 101 5.80 14.60 -8.09
C MET A 101 6.83 13.54 -8.48
N LYS A 102 8.13 13.80 -8.23
CA LYS A 102 9.20 12.86 -8.56
C LYS A 102 9.08 11.53 -7.81
N GLN A 103 8.69 11.54 -6.54
CA GLN A 103 8.50 10.32 -5.75
C GLN A 103 7.36 9.46 -6.32
N TYR A 104 6.17 10.04 -6.50
CA TYR A 104 5.03 9.31 -7.03
C TYR A 104 5.25 8.79 -8.46
N LEU A 105 5.85 9.60 -9.34
CA LEU A 105 6.19 9.15 -10.68
C LEU A 105 7.18 7.99 -10.66
N SER A 106 8.18 8.00 -9.77
CA SER A 106 9.14 6.88 -9.64
C SER A 106 8.46 5.58 -9.22
N ILE A 107 7.44 5.64 -8.36
CA ILE A 107 6.63 4.49 -7.96
C ILE A 107 5.81 3.99 -9.15
N ILE A 108 5.10 4.88 -9.85
CA ILE A 108 4.29 4.53 -11.03
C ILE A 108 5.14 3.86 -12.11
N GLU A 109 6.31 4.42 -12.42
CA GLU A 109 7.22 3.86 -13.43
C GLU A 109 7.66 2.44 -13.05
N ARG A 110 8.01 2.21 -11.78
CA ARG A 110 8.43 0.90 -11.28
C ARG A 110 7.32 -0.13 -11.40
N GLU A 111 6.14 0.18 -10.89
CA GLU A 111 5.03 -0.76 -10.80
C GLU A 111 4.42 -1.07 -12.17
N VAL A 112 4.35 -0.09 -13.08
CA VAL A 112 3.92 -0.33 -14.46
C VAL A 112 4.94 -1.19 -15.22
N ASN A 113 6.23 -0.99 -15.00
CA ASN A 113 7.25 -1.89 -15.56
C ASN A 113 7.09 -3.33 -15.04
N ASN A 114 6.81 -3.51 -13.74
CA ASN A 114 6.52 -4.82 -13.17
C ASN A 114 5.31 -5.48 -13.84
N ILE A 115 4.22 -4.72 -14.05
CA ILE A 115 3.03 -5.20 -14.79
C ILE A 115 3.41 -5.67 -16.19
N ILE A 116 4.20 -4.87 -16.94
CA ILE A 116 4.62 -5.22 -18.30
C ILE A 116 5.43 -6.52 -18.30
N GLN A 117 6.37 -6.68 -17.38
CA GLN A 117 7.21 -7.87 -17.28
C GLN A 117 6.38 -9.11 -16.94
N LEU A 118 5.47 -9.00 -15.96
CA LEU A 118 4.61 -10.10 -15.53
C LEU A 118 3.51 -10.44 -16.55
N SER A 119 3.16 -9.54 -17.45
CA SER A 119 2.17 -9.78 -18.52
C SER A 119 2.62 -10.84 -19.55
N LYS A 120 3.90 -11.24 -19.55
CA LYS A 120 4.48 -12.25 -20.48
C LYS A 120 4.14 -12.00 -21.96
N LEU A 121 4.01 -10.73 -22.34
CA LEU A 121 3.73 -10.35 -23.73
C LEU A 121 5.02 -10.39 -24.57
N PRO A 122 4.94 -10.50 -25.90
CA PRO A 122 6.15 -10.48 -26.72
C PRO A 122 6.95 -9.18 -26.53
N ASN A 123 8.27 -9.33 -26.37
CA ASN A 123 9.27 -8.29 -26.09
C ASN A 123 9.35 -7.77 -24.65
N THR A 124 8.76 -8.43 -23.64
CA THR A 124 8.79 -7.96 -22.24
C THR A 124 9.91 -8.53 -21.37
N GLU A 125 10.68 -9.50 -21.86
CA GLU A 125 11.70 -10.20 -21.06
C GLU A 125 12.86 -9.26 -20.67
N ASN A 126 13.04 -9.08 -19.35
CA ASN A 126 14.16 -8.38 -18.71
C ASN A 126 14.45 -6.95 -19.23
N LYS A 127 13.42 -6.25 -19.72
CA LYS A 127 13.53 -4.84 -20.10
C LYS A 127 12.84 -3.96 -19.07
N HIS A 128 13.58 -2.99 -18.57
CA HIS A 128 13.01 -1.82 -17.91
C HIS A 128 12.83 -0.73 -18.98
N TYR A 129 11.59 -0.34 -19.24
CA TYR A 129 11.25 0.72 -20.17
C TYR A 129 11.35 2.07 -19.46
N ASN A 130 11.97 3.04 -20.11
CA ASN A 130 11.77 4.45 -19.73
C ASN A 130 10.29 4.83 -19.93
N TRP A 131 9.85 5.93 -19.31
CA TRP A 131 8.45 6.35 -19.36
C TRP A 131 7.87 6.48 -20.78
N TYR A 132 8.64 6.99 -21.75
CA TYR A 132 8.18 7.16 -23.12
C TYR A 132 7.89 5.80 -23.79
N ASP A 133 8.80 4.85 -23.66
CA ASP A 133 8.58 3.51 -24.21
C ASP A 133 7.49 2.76 -23.44
N MET A 134 7.46 2.92 -22.11
CA MET A 134 6.48 2.31 -21.22
C MET A 134 5.05 2.72 -21.59
N LYS A 135 4.76 4.03 -21.71
CA LYS A 135 3.41 4.52 -22.04
C LYS A 135 2.94 4.05 -23.42
N ASN A 136 3.85 4.03 -24.39
CA ASN A 136 3.57 3.57 -25.76
C ASN A 136 3.33 2.06 -25.79
N PHE A 137 4.07 1.28 -25.00
CA PHE A 137 3.87 -0.16 -24.88
C PHE A 137 2.51 -0.48 -24.27
N VAL A 138 2.16 0.15 -23.13
CA VAL A 138 0.86 0.01 -22.47
C VAL A 138 -0.28 0.30 -23.45
N LYS A 139 -0.18 1.42 -24.20
CA LYS A 139 -1.17 1.80 -25.21
C LYS A 139 -1.28 0.78 -26.35
N LYS A 140 -0.16 0.32 -26.90
CA LYS A 140 -0.13 -0.62 -28.02
C LYS A 140 -0.64 -2.01 -27.66
N ARG A 141 -0.39 -2.45 -26.42
CA ARG A 141 -0.78 -3.77 -25.92
C ARG A 141 -2.13 -3.79 -25.21
N GLY A 142 -2.73 -2.63 -24.94
CA GLY A 142 -4.01 -2.54 -24.25
C GLY A 142 -3.94 -3.01 -22.80
N ILE A 143 -2.83 -2.72 -22.10
CA ILE A 143 -2.71 -3.01 -20.67
C ILE A 143 -3.55 -1.99 -19.90
N GLU A 144 -4.48 -2.46 -19.09
CA GLU A 144 -5.43 -1.63 -18.33
C GLU A 144 -5.50 -2.04 -16.87
N LEU A 145 -6.02 -1.13 -16.05
CA LEU A 145 -6.35 -1.37 -14.64
C LEU A 145 -7.88 -1.44 -14.53
N GLU A 146 -8.41 -2.55 -14.01
CA GLU A 146 -9.86 -2.84 -14.04
C GLU A 146 -10.68 -1.99 -13.07
N TYR A 147 -10.04 -1.43 -12.04
CA TYR A 147 -10.69 -0.78 -10.90
C TYR A 147 -10.52 0.74 -10.87
N VAL A 148 -10.23 1.37 -12.02
CA VAL A 148 -10.04 2.83 -12.12
C VAL A 148 -10.91 3.42 -13.24
N PRO A 149 -11.39 4.67 -13.10
CA PRO A 149 -12.31 5.30 -14.06
C PRO A 149 -11.59 5.88 -15.29
N PHE A 150 -10.32 5.55 -15.51
CA PHE A 150 -9.51 6.06 -16.60
C PHE A 150 -8.72 4.94 -17.28
N ARG A 151 -8.21 5.23 -18.47
CA ARG A 151 -7.32 4.32 -19.21
C ARG A 151 -5.91 4.51 -18.72
N LEU A 152 -5.16 3.43 -18.43
CA LEU A 152 -3.82 3.53 -17.86
C LEU A 152 -2.90 4.39 -18.75
N TYR A 153 -2.93 4.17 -20.07
CA TYR A 153 -2.11 4.94 -20.99
C TYR A 153 -2.43 6.45 -20.98
N LYS A 154 -3.67 6.86 -20.68
CA LYS A 154 -4.03 8.28 -20.59
C LYS A 154 -3.38 8.95 -19.37
N ALA A 155 -3.38 8.26 -18.24
CA ALA A 155 -2.66 8.72 -17.05
C ALA A 155 -1.16 8.84 -17.33
N LEU A 156 -0.56 7.81 -17.96
CA LEU A 156 0.86 7.83 -18.32
C LEU A 156 1.20 8.94 -19.32
N ASP A 157 0.35 9.19 -20.32
CA ASP A 157 0.53 10.29 -21.28
C ASP A 157 0.43 11.66 -20.59
N ALA A 158 -0.54 11.85 -19.69
CA ALA A 158 -0.73 13.11 -18.96
C ALA A 158 0.46 13.43 -18.04
N LEU A 159 1.05 12.40 -17.44
CA LEU A 159 2.15 12.53 -16.47
C LEU A 159 3.55 12.53 -17.11
N TYR A 160 3.66 12.21 -18.40
CA TYR A 160 4.94 12.06 -19.09
C TYR A 160 5.79 13.34 -19.08
N LYS A 161 5.17 14.51 -19.31
CA LYS A 161 5.91 15.79 -19.31
C LYS A 161 6.63 16.02 -17.98
N PHE A 162 5.95 15.74 -16.87
CA PHE A 162 6.48 15.91 -15.52
C PHE A 162 7.60 14.93 -15.19
N ARG A 163 7.53 13.70 -15.70
CA ARG A 163 8.62 12.73 -15.52
C ARG A 163 9.91 13.21 -16.17
N ASN A 164 9.82 13.74 -17.38
CA ASN A 164 10.97 14.28 -18.09
C ASN A 164 11.48 15.55 -17.39
N GLU A 165 10.60 16.50 -17.09
CA GLU A 165 10.94 17.78 -16.47
C GLU A 165 11.58 17.59 -15.08
N SER A 166 11.02 16.71 -14.24
CA SER A 166 11.55 16.41 -12.89
C SER A 166 12.91 15.70 -12.87
N MET A 167 13.33 15.08 -13.99
CA MET A 167 14.65 14.44 -14.11
C MET A 167 15.73 15.36 -14.65
N HIS A 168 15.36 16.35 -15.47
CA HIS A 168 16.31 17.27 -16.09
C HIS A 168 16.56 18.55 -15.27
N GLY A 169 15.80 18.77 -14.18
CA GLY A 169 16.09 19.83 -13.20
C GLY A 169 15.78 21.25 -13.66
N GLU A 170 15.13 21.41 -14.82
CA GLU A 170 14.96 22.69 -15.52
C GLU A 170 13.54 23.28 -15.45
N THR A 171 12.63 22.77 -14.60
CA THR A 171 11.26 23.31 -14.58
C THR A 171 10.64 23.33 -13.19
N ASP A 172 10.07 24.49 -12.84
CA ASP A 172 9.26 24.71 -11.64
C ASP A 172 7.92 23.96 -11.80
N ILE A 173 7.83 22.75 -11.23
CA ILE A 173 6.55 22.04 -11.12
C ILE A 173 5.66 22.84 -10.17
N THR A 174 4.55 23.34 -10.70
CA THR A 174 3.57 24.14 -9.95
C THR A 174 2.63 23.26 -9.11
N ASN A 175 1.84 23.90 -8.25
CA ASN A 175 0.79 23.20 -7.52
C ASN A 175 -0.28 22.67 -8.48
N GLU A 176 -0.66 23.45 -9.50
CA GLU A 176 -1.63 23.06 -10.53
C GLU A 176 -1.15 21.85 -11.34
N ASP A 177 0.14 21.78 -11.63
CA ASP A 177 0.75 20.61 -12.27
C ASP A 177 0.68 19.37 -11.37
N TYR A 178 0.91 19.54 -10.07
CA TYR A 178 0.79 18.47 -9.09
C TYR A 178 -0.65 17.97 -8.91
N GLU A 179 -1.65 18.84 -9.01
CA GLU A 179 -3.07 18.46 -8.99
C GLU A 179 -3.44 17.46 -10.10
N ILE A 180 -2.73 17.46 -11.24
CA ILE A 180 -2.93 16.46 -12.29
C ILE A 180 -2.57 15.07 -11.76
N LEU A 181 -1.45 14.92 -11.06
CA LEU A 181 -1.08 13.66 -10.42
C LEU A 181 -2.08 13.26 -9.33
N LEU A 182 -2.49 14.22 -8.50
CA LEU A 182 -3.47 13.98 -7.44
C LEU A 182 -4.81 13.50 -7.98
N SER A 183 -5.25 14.01 -9.12
CA SER A 183 -6.48 13.55 -9.75
C SER A 183 -6.47 12.04 -10.03
N TYR A 184 -5.36 11.49 -10.51
CA TYR A 184 -5.20 10.06 -10.75
C TYR A 184 -5.00 9.27 -9.47
N LYS A 185 -4.18 9.78 -8.55
CA LYS A 185 -3.96 9.18 -7.22
C LYS A 185 -5.29 9.00 -6.48
N ASN A 186 -6.09 10.05 -6.40
CA ASN A 186 -7.39 10.09 -5.73
C ASN A 186 -8.46 9.26 -6.46
N GLN A 187 -8.25 8.97 -7.75
CA GLN A 187 -9.04 8.00 -8.52
C GLN A 187 -8.49 6.57 -8.43
N ASN A 188 -7.82 6.25 -7.31
CA ASN A 188 -7.37 4.90 -6.96
C ASN A 188 -6.26 4.32 -7.87
N LEU A 189 -5.40 5.16 -8.46
CA LEU A 189 -4.29 4.69 -9.31
C LEU A 189 -3.44 3.58 -8.64
N PHE A 190 -2.97 3.80 -7.40
CA PHE A 190 -2.12 2.83 -6.70
C PHE A 190 -2.84 1.55 -6.31
N MET A 191 -4.14 1.64 -5.99
CA MET A 191 -4.98 0.46 -5.80
C MET A 191 -5.14 -0.32 -7.10
N GLY A 192 -5.42 0.35 -8.21
CA GLY A 192 -5.52 -0.27 -9.53
C GLY A 192 -4.24 -1.00 -9.94
N LEU A 193 -3.07 -0.38 -9.72
CA LEU A 193 -1.76 -1.01 -9.94
C LEU A 193 -1.58 -2.25 -9.05
N SER A 194 -1.92 -2.13 -7.76
CA SER A 194 -1.82 -3.23 -6.81
C SER A 194 -2.67 -4.43 -7.20
N VAL A 195 -3.94 -4.21 -7.54
CA VAL A 195 -4.85 -5.28 -7.95
C VAL A 195 -4.36 -5.95 -9.23
N LYS A 196 -3.88 -5.19 -10.22
CA LYS A 196 -3.37 -5.77 -11.46
C LYS A 196 -2.12 -6.64 -11.22
N LEU A 197 -1.25 -6.22 -10.29
CA LEU A 197 -0.08 -7.00 -9.92
C LEU A 197 -0.42 -8.28 -9.17
N LEU A 198 -1.41 -8.27 -8.27
CA LEU A 198 -1.90 -9.49 -7.61
C LEU A 198 -2.40 -10.51 -8.62
N GLU A 199 -3.23 -10.06 -9.56
CA GLU A 199 -3.80 -10.89 -10.62
C GLU A 199 -2.67 -11.53 -11.44
N LEU A 200 -1.70 -10.74 -11.89
CA LEU A 200 -0.57 -11.22 -12.69
C LEU A 200 0.38 -12.14 -11.91
N LYS A 201 0.54 -11.93 -10.59
CA LYS A 201 1.33 -12.80 -9.71
C LYS A 201 0.57 -14.08 -9.32
N GLY A 202 -0.74 -14.15 -9.57
CA GLY A 202 -1.59 -15.27 -9.15
C GLY A 202 -1.71 -15.38 -7.62
N ILE A 203 -1.57 -14.27 -6.90
CA ILE A 203 -1.65 -14.25 -5.43
C ILE A 203 -3.13 -14.16 -5.01
N VAL A 204 -3.56 -15.11 -4.19
CA VAL A 204 -4.88 -15.09 -3.54
C VAL A 204 -4.74 -14.48 -2.15
N ILE A 205 -5.57 -13.48 -1.86
CA ILE A 205 -5.62 -12.86 -0.54
C ILE A 205 -6.73 -13.53 0.26
N HIS A 206 -6.36 -14.02 1.44
CA HIS A 206 -7.29 -14.62 2.39
C HIS A 206 -7.66 -13.61 3.49
N PRO A 207 -8.88 -13.67 4.04
CA PRO A 207 -9.97 -14.56 3.62
C PRO A 207 -10.60 -14.07 2.31
N THR A 208 -10.84 -14.99 1.39
CA THR A 208 -11.59 -14.78 0.16
C THR A 208 -13.07 -14.51 0.46
N VAL A 209 -13.82 -14.00 -0.51
CA VAL A 209 -15.28 -13.78 -0.35
C VAL A 209 -16.00 -15.08 0.01
N ASP A 210 -15.58 -16.20 -0.56
CA ASP A 210 -16.13 -17.52 -0.25
C ASP A 210 -15.80 -17.94 1.19
N GLU A 211 -14.56 -17.76 1.64
CA GLU A 211 -14.17 -18.04 3.02
C GLU A 211 -14.92 -17.13 4.01
N ILE A 212 -15.10 -15.85 3.70
CA ILE A 212 -15.94 -14.95 4.50
C ILE A 212 -17.38 -15.46 4.53
N GLY A 213 -17.92 -15.92 3.39
CA GLY A 213 -19.24 -16.53 3.30
C GLY A 213 -19.38 -17.78 4.16
N GLU A 214 -18.36 -18.63 4.21
CA GLU A 214 -18.29 -19.80 5.08
C GLU A 214 -18.25 -19.40 6.56
N TYR A 215 -17.38 -18.44 6.92
CA TYR A 215 -17.25 -17.94 8.29
C TYR A 215 -18.51 -17.24 8.80
N THR A 216 -19.22 -16.52 7.93
CA THR A 216 -20.43 -15.75 8.27
C THR A 216 -21.72 -16.55 8.13
N GLY A 217 -21.66 -17.78 7.60
CA GLY A 217 -22.84 -18.59 7.28
C GLY A 217 -23.66 -18.07 6.10
N LEU A 218 -23.08 -17.18 5.29
CA LEU A 218 -23.70 -16.56 4.10
C LEU A 218 -23.31 -17.25 2.77
N ALA A 219 -22.53 -18.34 2.83
CA ALA A 219 -22.05 -19.02 1.63
C ALA A 219 -23.20 -19.44 0.67
N PRO A 220 -23.08 -19.18 -0.64
CA PRO A 220 -24.07 -19.62 -1.62
C PRO A 220 -24.13 -21.15 -1.66
N LYS A 221 -25.35 -21.71 -1.67
CA LYS A 221 -25.66 -23.15 -1.66
C LYS A 221 -24.99 -23.99 -2.77
N SER A 222 -24.33 -23.37 -3.75
CA SER A 222 -23.64 -24.06 -4.85
C SER A 222 -22.35 -24.78 -4.42
N ALA A 223 -21.75 -24.44 -3.27
CA ALA A 223 -20.56 -25.15 -2.77
C ALA A 223 -20.88 -26.51 -2.11
N LEU A 224 -22.15 -26.77 -1.76
CA LEU A 224 -22.58 -28.00 -1.08
C LEU A 224 -23.00 -29.14 -2.03
N SER A 225 -22.99 -28.94 -3.35
CA SER A 225 -23.64 -29.88 -4.29
C SER A 225 -22.73 -30.94 -4.93
N ASN A 226 -21.42 -30.99 -4.67
CA ASN A 226 -20.51 -31.89 -5.41
C ASN A 226 -19.81 -32.97 -4.57
N LYS A 227 -20.32 -33.32 -3.38
CA LYS A 227 -19.79 -34.45 -2.60
C LYS A 227 -20.70 -35.69 -2.45
N ASP A 228 -21.95 -35.64 -2.91
CA ASP A 228 -22.87 -36.79 -2.75
C ASP A 228 -23.39 -37.36 -4.08
N ILE A 229 -22.50 -37.73 -5.00
CA ILE A 229 -22.81 -38.75 -6.01
C ILE A 229 -21.62 -39.68 -6.21
N LYS A 230 -21.50 -40.66 -5.31
CA LYS A 230 -20.97 -41.99 -5.65
C LYS A 230 -21.90 -43.03 -5.01
N LYS A 231 -22.76 -43.62 -5.86
CA LYS A 231 -23.31 -44.96 -5.66
C LYS A 231 -22.52 -45.91 -6.53
#